data_AF-A0A5S4WZK4-F1
#
_entry.id   AF-A0A5S4WZK4-F1
#
_cell.length_a   1.000
_cell.length_b   1.000
_cell.length_c   1.000
_cell.angle_alpha   90.00
_cell.angle_beta   90.00
_cell.angle_gamma   90.00
#
_symmetry.space_group_name_H-M   'P 1'
#
loop_
_entity.id
_entity.type
_entity.pdbx_description
1 polymer ?
#
loop_
_entity_poly.entity_id
_entity_poly.type
_entity_poly.pdbx_seq_one_letter_code
_entity_poly.pdbx_strand_id
1 'polypeptide(L)'
;MKRAEANEAAPIVDRMLQALLGTVPAKGRPGSDARTAIGDTRANAYKLCIDDALGPPLDECFDLARQAGSTFQNLNYVREQIELEQPVGLGGTLVRDAGIRLCLATQCRVIGSMTFVSRQDVAEIKAELLQPFQDAEEIAADGMDQMTFQMLVALHGAVTNHLVVTARPLPRMTSFEFFEPLPSLVMAYRLYDDASRCDELREENKVVHPAFCPRLGQALSA
;
A
#
# COMPACT_ATOMS: atom_id res chain seq x y z
N MET A 1 -24.12 3.50 -17.05
CA MET A 1 -23.42 4.73 -17.50
C MET A 1 -23.84 5.12 -18.93
N LYS A 2 -23.81 6.41 -19.33
CA LYS A 2 -24.09 6.77 -20.75
C LYS A 2 -22.89 6.43 -21.65
N ARG A 3 -23.11 6.26 -22.96
CA ARG A 3 -22.02 5.93 -23.93
C ARG A 3 -20.85 6.89 -23.91
N ALA A 4 -21.12 8.20 -23.84
CA ALA A 4 -20.08 9.23 -23.83
C ALA A 4 -19.22 9.14 -22.55
N GLU A 5 -19.84 8.92 -21.40
CA GLU A 5 -19.15 8.70 -20.12
C GLU A 5 -18.34 7.40 -20.14
N ALA A 6 -18.90 6.32 -20.70
CA ALA A 6 -18.19 5.03 -20.79
C ALA A 6 -16.96 5.08 -21.70
N ASN A 7 -16.98 5.92 -22.75
CA ASN A 7 -15.82 6.14 -23.63
C ASN A 7 -14.65 6.80 -22.90
N GLU A 8 -14.92 7.59 -21.86
CA GLU A 8 -13.91 8.22 -21.01
C GLU A 8 -13.50 7.31 -19.85
N ALA A 9 -14.47 6.68 -19.19
CA ALA A 9 -14.25 5.85 -18.01
C ALA A 9 -13.47 4.56 -18.33
N ALA A 10 -13.76 3.89 -19.44
CA ALA A 10 -13.12 2.61 -19.77
C ALA A 10 -11.59 2.71 -19.98
N PRO A 11 -11.04 3.73 -20.66
CA PRO A 11 -9.60 3.97 -20.68
C PRO A 11 -8.97 4.20 -19.30
N ILE A 12 -9.68 4.83 -18.36
CA ILE A 12 -9.20 5.03 -16.98
C ILE A 12 -9.11 3.66 -16.29
N VAL A 13 -10.13 2.81 -16.44
CA VAL A 13 -10.10 1.42 -15.95
C VAL A 13 -8.91 0.65 -16.53
N ASP A 14 -8.67 0.77 -17.84
CA ASP A 14 -7.57 0.06 -18.50
C ASP A 14 -6.20 0.45 -17.93
N ARG A 15 -5.95 1.75 -17.74
CA ARG A 15 -4.69 2.27 -17.16
C ARG A 15 -4.52 1.87 -15.69
N MET A 16 -5.58 1.98 -14.90
CA MET A 16 -5.61 1.52 -13.50
C MET A 16 -5.22 0.03 -13.41
N LEU A 17 -5.88 -0.81 -14.21
CA LEU A 17 -5.64 -2.25 -14.20
C LEU A 17 -4.28 -2.62 -14.84
N GLN A 18 -3.76 -1.81 -15.76
CA GLN A 18 -2.40 -1.96 -16.27
C GLN A 18 -1.36 -1.68 -15.17
N ALA A 19 -1.55 -0.64 -14.35
CA ALA A 19 -0.70 -0.37 -13.20
C ALA A 19 -0.76 -1.52 -12.19
N LEU A 20 -1.96 -2.02 -11.88
CA LEU A 20 -2.15 -3.17 -10.98
C LEU A 20 -1.47 -4.44 -11.52
N LEU A 21 -1.59 -4.71 -12.83
CA LEU A 21 -0.94 -5.84 -13.50
C LEU A 21 0.59 -5.84 -13.31
N GLY A 22 1.20 -4.65 -13.30
CA GLY A 22 2.62 -4.47 -13.06
C GLY A 22 3.08 -4.92 -11.66
N THR A 23 2.16 -5.04 -10.71
CA THR A 23 2.46 -5.46 -9.33
C THR A 23 2.43 -6.98 -9.12
N VAL A 24 1.88 -7.73 -10.07
CA VAL A 24 1.60 -9.16 -9.94
C VAL A 24 2.80 -9.99 -10.47
N PRO A 25 3.28 -11.03 -9.75
CA PRO A 25 4.44 -11.83 -10.17
C PRO A 25 4.15 -12.75 -11.37
N ALA A 26 5.06 -12.84 -12.36
CA ALA A 26 4.92 -13.60 -13.62
C ALA A 26 4.71 -15.12 -13.51
N LYS A 27 4.87 -15.67 -12.31
CA LYS A 27 4.90 -17.11 -12.06
C LYS A 27 3.99 -17.46 -10.89
N GLY A 28 3.60 -18.72 -10.83
CA GLY A 28 2.73 -19.25 -9.78
C GLY A 28 1.25 -19.10 -10.12
N ARG A 29 0.44 -20.02 -9.57
CA ARG A 29 -1.00 -20.06 -9.81
C ARG A 29 -1.71 -18.75 -9.39
N PRO A 30 -1.48 -18.17 -8.20
CA PRO A 30 -2.09 -16.90 -7.83
C PRO A 30 -1.77 -15.76 -8.81
N GLY A 31 -0.52 -15.68 -9.30
CA GLY A 31 -0.12 -14.69 -10.28
C GLY A 31 -0.74 -14.92 -11.67
N SER A 32 -1.04 -16.16 -12.04
CA SER A 32 -1.78 -16.48 -13.27
C SER A 32 -3.24 -16.06 -13.15
N ASP A 33 -3.90 -16.44 -12.05
CA ASP A 33 -5.31 -16.16 -11.81
C ASP A 33 -5.57 -14.64 -11.79
N ALA A 34 -4.71 -13.87 -11.09
CA ALA A 34 -4.77 -12.41 -11.08
C ALA A 34 -4.60 -11.80 -12.47
N ARG A 35 -3.64 -12.29 -13.27
CA ARG A 35 -3.44 -11.79 -14.65
C ARG A 35 -4.63 -12.05 -15.54
N THR A 36 -5.24 -13.23 -15.43
CA THR A 36 -6.42 -13.59 -16.22
C THR A 36 -7.59 -12.67 -15.86
N ALA A 37 -7.92 -12.52 -14.58
CA ALA A 37 -9.00 -11.64 -14.14
C ALA A 37 -8.77 -10.18 -14.57
N ILE A 38 -7.53 -9.68 -14.41
CA ILE A 38 -7.16 -8.33 -14.85
C ILE A 38 -7.27 -8.20 -16.38
N GLY A 39 -6.75 -9.16 -17.14
CA GLY A 39 -6.82 -9.16 -18.60
C GLY A 39 -8.25 -9.17 -19.12
N ASP A 40 -9.10 -10.02 -18.54
CA ASP A 40 -10.52 -10.15 -18.90
C ASP A 40 -11.30 -8.88 -18.56
N THR A 41 -11.06 -8.29 -17.39
CA THR A 41 -11.72 -7.03 -16.98
C THR A 41 -11.30 -5.87 -17.87
N ARG A 42 -10.00 -5.77 -18.22
CA ARG A 42 -9.49 -4.77 -19.16
C ARG A 42 -10.12 -4.90 -20.55
N ALA A 43 -10.15 -6.12 -21.08
CA ALA A 43 -10.73 -6.39 -22.40
C ALA A 43 -12.23 -6.04 -22.47
N ASN A 44 -12.94 -6.14 -21.34
CA ASN A 44 -14.38 -5.88 -21.25
C ASN A 44 -14.73 -4.54 -20.57
N ALA A 45 -13.76 -3.68 -20.25
CA ALA A 45 -13.95 -2.48 -19.42
C ALA A 45 -15.09 -1.58 -19.93
N TYR A 46 -15.15 -1.32 -21.24
CA TYR A 46 -16.20 -0.51 -21.85
C TYR A 46 -17.59 -1.12 -21.65
N LYS A 47 -17.73 -2.41 -21.92
CA LYS A 47 -18.99 -3.14 -21.77
C LYS A 47 -19.44 -3.13 -20.31
N LEU A 48 -18.52 -3.41 -19.38
CA LEU A 48 -18.79 -3.39 -17.94
C LEU A 48 -19.23 -2.01 -17.44
N CYS A 49 -18.65 -0.92 -17.98
CA CYS A 49 -19.09 0.45 -17.67
C CYS A 49 -20.52 0.75 -18.16
N ILE A 50 -20.84 0.31 -19.39
CA ILE A 50 -22.19 0.48 -19.96
C ILE A 50 -23.23 -0.28 -19.14
N ASP A 51 -22.92 -1.53 -18.82
CA ASP A 51 -23.81 -2.48 -18.15
C ASP A 51 -23.90 -2.25 -16.63
N ASP A 52 -23.16 -1.28 -16.08
CA ASP A 52 -23.06 -0.98 -14.64
C ASP A 52 -22.62 -2.19 -13.80
N ALA A 53 -21.72 -3.01 -14.38
CA ALA A 53 -21.29 -4.30 -13.84
C ALA A 53 -19.79 -4.32 -13.47
N LEU A 54 -19.16 -3.14 -13.39
CA LEU A 54 -17.72 -3.00 -13.19
C LEU A 54 -17.24 -3.34 -11.77
N GLY A 55 -18.09 -3.17 -10.76
CA GLY A 55 -17.73 -3.32 -9.34
C GLY A 55 -17.12 -4.69 -8.99
N PRO A 56 -17.87 -5.80 -9.16
CA PRO A 56 -17.37 -7.12 -8.79
C PRO A 56 -16.08 -7.55 -9.51
N PRO A 57 -15.93 -7.35 -10.84
CA PRO A 57 -14.67 -7.64 -11.53
C PRO A 57 -13.48 -6.83 -11.01
N LEU A 58 -13.68 -5.56 -10.67
CA LEU A 58 -12.60 -4.76 -10.07
C LEU A 58 -12.21 -5.28 -8.69
N ASP A 59 -13.17 -5.56 -7.81
CA ASP A 59 -12.89 -6.13 -6.49
C ASP A 59 -12.11 -7.45 -6.59
N GLU A 60 -12.51 -8.33 -7.51
CA GLU A 60 -11.80 -9.58 -7.79
C GLU A 60 -10.36 -9.34 -8.26
N CYS A 61 -10.13 -8.37 -9.16
CA CYS A 61 -8.79 -8.02 -9.62
C CYS A 61 -7.87 -7.60 -8.46
N PHE A 62 -8.36 -6.73 -7.56
CA PHE A 62 -7.59 -6.26 -6.42
C PHE A 62 -7.35 -7.36 -5.38
N ASP A 63 -8.35 -8.20 -5.09
CA ASP A 63 -8.17 -9.30 -4.15
C ASP A 63 -7.21 -10.36 -4.67
N LEU A 64 -7.30 -10.72 -5.96
CA LEU A 64 -6.35 -11.65 -6.58
C LEU A 64 -4.92 -11.07 -6.64
N ALA A 65 -4.76 -9.77 -6.93
CA ALA A 65 -3.45 -9.12 -6.88
C ALA A 65 -2.84 -9.19 -5.47
N ARG A 66 -3.64 -8.93 -4.43
CA ARG A 66 -3.22 -9.11 -3.03
C ARG A 66 -2.83 -10.56 -2.73
N GLN A 67 -3.65 -11.53 -3.13
CA GLN A 67 -3.36 -12.96 -2.95
C GLN A 67 -2.11 -13.41 -3.72
N ALA A 68 -1.80 -12.76 -4.84
CA ALA A 68 -0.58 -12.98 -5.61
C ALA A 68 0.67 -12.32 -5.01
N GLY A 69 0.53 -11.56 -3.92
CA GLY A 69 1.64 -10.97 -3.18
C GLY A 69 1.93 -9.50 -3.49
N SER A 70 0.99 -8.75 -4.08
CA SER A 70 1.13 -7.29 -4.20
C SER A 70 1.29 -6.66 -2.81
N THR A 71 2.39 -5.92 -2.63
CA THR A 71 2.76 -5.29 -1.36
C THR A 71 2.00 -3.98 -1.12
N PHE A 72 2.12 -3.43 0.10
CA PHE A 72 1.59 -2.10 0.42
C PHE A 72 2.15 -1.02 -0.52
N GLN A 73 3.46 -1.04 -0.77
CA GLN A 73 4.13 -0.08 -1.66
C GLN A 73 3.68 -0.23 -3.12
N ASN A 74 3.49 -1.47 -3.59
CA ASN A 74 2.93 -1.72 -4.92
C ASN A 74 1.54 -1.12 -5.08
N LEU A 75 0.66 -1.30 -4.08
CA LEU A 75 -0.69 -0.75 -4.10
C LEU A 75 -0.71 0.77 -3.91
N ASN A 76 0.24 1.32 -3.15
CA ASN A 76 0.40 2.76 -3.02
C ASN A 76 0.76 3.39 -4.37
N TYR A 77 1.70 2.80 -5.10
CA TYR A 77 2.02 3.22 -6.46
C TYR A 77 0.79 3.20 -7.38
N VAL A 78 -0.02 2.13 -7.34
CA VAL A 78 -1.26 2.05 -8.15
C VAL A 78 -2.24 3.16 -7.79
N ARG A 79 -2.46 3.43 -6.50
CA ARG A 79 -3.29 4.55 -6.03
C ARG A 79 -2.81 5.89 -6.58
N GLU A 80 -1.51 6.18 -6.46
CA GLU A 80 -0.90 7.42 -6.97
C GLU A 80 -1.08 7.55 -8.49
N GLN A 81 -0.99 6.45 -9.26
CA GLN A 81 -1.29 6.49 -10.70
C GLN A 81 -2.75 6.83 -10.99
N ILE A 82 -3.70 6.34 -10.20
CA ILE A 82 -5.13 6.67 -10.35
C ILE A 82 -5.40 8.12 -9.98
N GLU A 83 -4.73 8.65 -8.96
CA GLU A 83 -4.89 10.05 -8.52
C GLU A 83 -4.49 11.07 -9.58
N LEU A 84 -3.53 10.72 -10.45
CA LEU A 84 -3.10 11.53 -11.58
C LEU A 84 -4.14 11.62 -12.70
N GLU A 85 -5.15 10.76 -12.72
CA GLU A 85 -6.24 10.83 -13.70
C GLU A 85 -7.06 12.10 -13.50
N GLN A 86 -7.35 12.81 -14.61
CA GLN A 86 -8.12 14.05 -14.62
C GLN A 86 -9.41 13.87 -15.43
N PRO A 87 -10.38 13.09 -14.93
CA PRO A 87 -11.65 12.92 -15.61
C PRO A 87 -12.44 14.23 -15.65
N VAL A 88 -13.11 14.46 -16.79
CA VAL A 88 -14.00 15.60 -17.01
C VAL A 88 -15.45 15.20 -16.77
N GLY A 89 -15.82 13.97 -17.16
CA GLY A 89 -17.16 13.44 -16.98
C GLY A 89 -17.35 12.72 -15.66
N LEU A 90 -18.61 12.73 -15.17
CA LEU A 90 -19.00 12.07 -13.92
C LEU A 90 -18.62 10.58 -13.89
N GLY A 91 -18.80 9.87 -15.01
CA GLY A 91 -18.45 8.45 -15.09
C GLY A 91 -16.96 8.19 -14.88
N GLY A 92 -16.09 9.06 -15.41
CA GLY A 92 -14.65 8.98 -15.19
C GLY A 92 -14.28 9.28 -13.73
N THR A 93 -14.90 10.31 -13.14
CA THR A 93 -14.71 10.67 -11.71
C THR A 93 -15.09 9.51 -10.80
N LEU A 94 -16.26 8.91 -11.02
CA LEU A 94 -16.73 7.76 -10.22
C LEU A 94 -15.78 6.57 -10.32
N VAL A 95 -15.27 6.26 -11.51
CA VAL A 95 -14.30 5.16 -11.70
C VAL A 95 -12.98 5.45 -11.00
N ARG A 96 -12.45 6.67 -11.13
CA ARG A 96 -11.24 7.12 -10.43
C ARG A 96 -11.39 6.96 -8.92
N ASP A 97 -12.47 7.51 -8.36
CA ASP A 97 -12.69 7.51 -6.92
C ASP A 97 -12.95 6.09 -6.38
N ALA A 98 -13.67 5.25 -7.13
CA ALA A 98 -13.85 3.85 -6.78
C ALA A 98 -12.51 3.08 -6.79
N GLY A 99 -11.64 3.36 -7.76
CA GLY A 99 -10.29 2.80 -7.83
C GLY A 99 -9.43 3.16 -6.62
N ILE A 100 -9.44 4.43 -6.20
CA ILE A 100 -8.75 4.90 -5.00
C ILE A 100 -9.27 4.16 -3.76
N ARG A 101 -10.59 4.05 -3.59
CA ARG A 101 -11.21 3.33 -2.46
C ARG A 101 -10.82 1.85 -2.43
N LEU A 102 -10.80 1.18 -3.58
CA LEU A 102 -10.35 -0.22 -3.69
C LEU A 102 -8.87 -0.38 -3.32
N CYS A 103 -8.00 0.55 -3.75
CA CYS A 103 -6.60 0.58 -3.33
C CYS A 103 -6.48 0.69 -1.80
N LEU A 104 -7.16 1.68 -1.18
CA LEU A 104 -7.12 1.89 0.27
C LEU A 104 -7.62 0.68 1.05
N ALA A 105 -8.74 0.09 0.63
CA ALA A 105 -9.28 -1.12 1.23
C ALA A 105 -8.29 -2.30 1.13
N THR A 106 -7.68 -2.48 -0.04
CA THR A 106 -6.69 -3.55 -0.27
C THR A 106 -5.41 -3.32 0.53
N GLN A 107 -4.92 -2.09 0.61
CA GLN A 107 -3.78 -1.69 1.44
C GLN A 107 -4.04 -2.01 2.91
N CYS A 108 -5.22 -1.71 3.44
CA CYS A 108 -5.58 -2.05 4.82
C CYS A 108 -5.59 -3.56 5.06
N ARG A 109 -6.05 -4.36 4.09
CA ARG A 109 -5.99 -5.83 4.17
C ARG A 109 -4.55 -6.35 4.16
N VAL A 110 -3.66 -5.75 3.36
CA VAL A 110 -2.23 -6.08 3.38
C VAL A 110 -1.63 -5.75 4.74
N ILE A 111 -1.87 -4.53 5.25
CA ILE A 111 -1.40 -4.07 6.56
C ILE A 111 -1.84 -5.01 7.69
N GLY A 112 -3.08 -5.49 7.66
CA GLY A 112 -3.58 -6.44 8.66
C GLY A 112 -2.83 -7.79 8.71
N SER A 113 -2.01 -8.09 7.69
CA SER A 113 -1.15 -9.28 7.62
C SER A 113 0.35 -8.96 7.69
N MET A 114 0.74 -7.68 7.81
CA MET A 114 2.14 -7.28 7.89
C MET A 114 2.72 -7.53 9.28
N THR A 115 4.00 -7.88 9.32
CA THR A 115 4.81 -7.92 10.53
C THR A 115 5.72 -6.69 10.57
N PHE A 116 5.70 -5.98 11.69
CA PHE A 116 6.50 -4.77 11.90
C PHE A 116 7.65 -5.06 12.86
N VAL A 117 8.81 -4.45 12.62
CA VAL A 117 10.01 -4.65 13.43
C VAL A 117 10.15 -3.52 14.45
N SER A 118 9.82 -2.28 14.06
CA SER A 118 9.97 -1.11 14.90
C SER A 118 8.69 -0.26 15.00
N ARG A 119 8.61 0.58 16.04
CA ARG A 119 7.56 1.62 16.12
C ARG A 119 7.66 2.65 15.00
N GLN A 120 8.87 2.86 14.46
CA GLN A 120 9.10 3.82 13.39
C GLN A 120 8.45 3.33 12.09
N ASP A 121 8.58 2.04 11.76
CA ASP A 121 7.94 1.42 10.59
C ASP A 121 6.41 1.61 10.62
N VAL A 122 5.81 1.40 11.80
CA VAL A 122 4.37 1.59 11.99
C VAL A 122 3.98 3.06 11.83
N ALA A 123 4.79 3.98 12.35
CA ALA A 123 4.55 5.42 12.24
C ALA A 123 4.64 5.89 10.78
N GLU A 124 5.57 5.34 9.99
CA GLU A 124 5.72 5.63 8.56
C GLU A 124 4.49 5.17 7.77
N ILE A 125 4.05 3.92 7.94
CA ILE A 125 2.81 3.43 7.29
C ILE A 125 1.60 4.26 7.70
N LYS A 126 1.50 4.64 8.98
CA LYS A 126 0.41 5.51 9.45
C LYS A 126 0.45 6.89 8.79
N ALA A 127 1.64 7.48 8.62
CA ALA A 127 1.81 8.77 7.98
C ALA A 127 1.49 8.71 6.49
N GLU A 128 1.92 7.65 5.79
CA GLU A 128 1.64 7.42 4.37
C GLU A 128 0.14 7.27 4.08
N LEU A 129 -0.63 6.67 5.01
CA LEU A 129 -2.08 6.49 4.85
C LEU A 129 -2.94 7.70 5.23
N LEU A 130 -2.40 8.66 6.00
CA LEU A 130 -3.22 9.73 6.57
C LEU A 130 -3.87 10.62 5.50
N GLN A 131 -3.07 11.18 4.60
CA GLN A 131 -3.57 12.10 3.58
C GLN A 131 -4.53 11.40 2.60
N PRO A 132 -4.21 10.21 2.06
CA PRO A 132 -5.10 9.52 1.12
C PRO A 132 -6.48 9.19 1.70
N PHE A 133 -6.56 8.87 3.00
CA PHE A 133 -7.85 8.67 3.66
C PHE A 133 -8.61 9.98 3.83
N GLN A 134 -7.95 11.05 4.25
CA GLN A 134 -8.58 12.38 4.40
C GLN A 134 -9.16 12.86 3.06
N ASP A 135 -8.40 12.75 1.98
CA ASP A 135 -8.85 13.14 0.64
C ASP A 135 -10.07 12.31 0.21
N ALA A 136 -10.04 10.99 0.41
CA ALA A 136 -11.16 10.12 0.06
C ALA A 136 -12.42 10.38 0.90
N GLU A 137 -12.25 10.69 2.20
CA GLU A 137 -13.33 11.07 3.11
C GLU A 137 -13.95 12.41 2.69
N GLU A 138 -13.13 13.42 2.36
CA GLU A 138 -13.59 14.73 1.88
C GLU A 138 -14.37 14.61 0.57
N ILE A 139 -13.85 13.87 -0.41
CA ILE A 139 -14.54 13.61 -1.68
C ILE A 139 -15.90 12.92 -1.45
N ALA A 140 -15.97 11.94 -0.54
CA ALA A 140 -17.23 11.26 -0.22
C ALA A 140 -18.23 12.20 0.46
N ALA A 141 -17.76 13.09 1.33
CA ALA A 141 -18.59 14.09 2.00
C ALA A 141 -19.13 15.14 1.01
N ASP A 142 -18.28 15.67 0.14
CA ASP A 142 -18.66 16.62 -0.92
C ASP A 142 -19.65 16.02 -1.91
N GLY A 143 -19.47 14.73 -2.24
CA GLY A 143 -20.40 13.96 -3.05
C GLY A 143 -21.73 13.62 -2.36
N MET A 144 -21.91 14.00 -1.09
CA MET A 144 -23.04 13.62 -0.24
C MET A 144 -23.27 12.10 -0.15
N ASP A 145 -22.22 11.30 -0.35
CA ASP A 145 -22.24 9.84 -0.24
C ASP A 145 -22.01 9.41 1.21
N GLN A 146 -23.05 9.61 2.02
CA GLN A 146 -23.01 9.38 3.46
C GLN A 146 -22.61 7.94 3.84
N MET A 147 -23.00 6.96 3.02
CA MET A 147 -22.65 5.56 3.28
C MET A 147 -21.16 5.33 3.07
N THR A 148 -20.60 5.76 1.93
CA THR A 148 -19.16 5.63 1.71
C THR A 148 -18.37 6.41 2.76
N PHE A 149 -18.77 7.65 3.07
CA PHE A 149 -18.09 8.46 4.07
C PHE A 149 -17.99 7.72 5.42
N GLN A 150 -19.10 7.15 5.91
CA GLN A 150 -19.10 6.37 7.16
C GLN A 150 -18.21 5.13 7.08
N MET A 151 -18.20 4.43 5.94
CA MET A 151 -17.36 3.24 5.76
C MET A 151 -15.86 3.60 5.71
N LEU A 152 -15.50 4.72 5.08
CA LEU A 152 -14.12 5.21 5.05
C LEU A 152 -13.65 5.62 6.44
N VAL A 153 -14.44 6.40 7.18
CA VAL A 153 -14.13 6.78 8.57
C VAL A 153 -13.98 5.55 9.46
N ALA A 154 -14.87 4.56 9.31
CA ALA A 154 -14.78 3.31 10.06
C ALA A 154 -13.50 2.52 9.72
N LEU A 155 -13.15 2.41 8.44
CA LEU A 155 -11.94 1.73 7.98
C LEU A 155 -10.68 2.45 8.47
N HIS A 156 -10.63 3.78 8.35
CA HIS A 156 -9.53 4.63 8.80
C HIS A 156 -9.31 4.50 10.32
N GLY A 157 -10.40 4.53 11.10
CA GLY A 157 -10.35 4.29 12.53
C GLY A 157 -9.85 2.88 12.89
N ALA A 158 -10.33 1.86 12.17
CA ALA A 158 -9.94 0.47 12.39
C ALA A 158 -8.45 0.22 12.10
N VAL A 159 -7.93 0.70 10.97
CA VAL A 159 -6.51 0.55 10.61
C VAL A 159 -5.62 1.35 11.56
N THR A 160 -6.03 2.58 11.93
CA THR A 160 -5.28 3.38 12.90
C THR A 160 -5.20 2.69 14.26
N ASN A 161 -6.32 2.15 14.76
CA ASN A 161 -6.33 1.41 16.01
C ASN A 161 -5.48 0.13 15.93
N HIS A 162 -5.56 -0.62 14.82
CA HIS A 162 -4.72 -1.78 14.58
C HIS A 162 -3.23 -1.41 14.66
N LEU A 163 -2.78 -0.38 13.93
CA LEU A 163 -1.40 0.09 13.95
C LEU A 163 -0.97 0.56 15.35
N VAL A 164 -1.82 1.30 16.07
CA VAL A 164 -1.52 1.73 17.44
C VAL A 164 -1.34 0.54 18.39
N VAL A 165 -2.20 -0.47 18.30
CA VAL A 165 -2.08 -1.70 19.13
C VAL A 165 -0.81 -2.46 18.76
N THR A 166 -0.54 -2.63 17.46
CA THR A 166 0.65 -3.31 16.95
C THR A 166 1.95 -2.59 17.35
N ALA A 167 1.96 -1.26 17.41
CA ALA A 167 3.14 -0.48 17.81
C ALA A 167 3.46 -0.54 19.31
N ARG A 168 2.48 -0.82 20.19
CA ARG A 168 2.70 -0.81 21.65
C ARG A 168 3.84 -1.71 22.13
N PRO A 169 3.92 -2.99 21.73
CA PRO A 169 5.01 -3.88 22.16
C PRO A 169 6.33 -3.65 21.42
N LEU A 170 6.33 -2.94 20.28
CA LEU A 170 7.54 -2.81 19.46
C LEU A 170 8.58 -1.89 20.12
N PRO A 171 9.88 -2.15 19.91
CA PRO A 171 10.95 -1.25 20.33
C PRO A 171 10.92 0.07 19.54
N ARG A 172 11.48 1.12 20.12
CA ARG A 172 11.70 2.40 19.42
C ARG A 172 13.02 2.35 18.67
N MET A 173 13.15 3.12 17.60
CA MET A 173 14.46 3.34 16.98
C MET A 173 15.21 4.45 17.71
N THR A 174 16.51 4.26 17.91
CA THR A 174 17.44 5.22 18.50
C THR A 174 18.61 5.44 17.57
N SER A 175 18.96 6.70 17.33
CA SER A 175 20.12 7.04 16.53
C SER A 175 21.40 6.84 17.32
N PHE A 176 22.39 6.17 16.73
CA PHE A 176 23.74 6.08 17.28
C PHE A 176 24.74 6.80 16.38
N GLU A 177 25.85 7.25 16.99
CA GLU A 177 27.02 7.75 16.28
C GLU A 177 28.30 7.19 16.92
N PHE A 178 29.12 6.50 16.12
CA PHE A 178 30.46 6.07 16.52
C PHE A 178 31.54 6.99 15.96
N PHE A 179 32.67 7.06 16.67
CA PHE A 179 33.81 7.89 16.27
C PHE A 179 34.51 7.39 14.99
N GLU A 180 34.43 6.09 14.70
CA GLU A 180 35.03 5.46 13.53
C GLU A 180 34.13 4.35 12.96
N PRO A 181 34.29 3.96 11.69
CA PRO A 181 33.60 2.79 11.13
C PRO A 181 34.00 1.53 11.90
N LEU A 182 33.01 0.83 12.46
CA LEU A 182 33.20 -0.42 13.19
C LEU A 182 32.48 -1.59 12.47
N PRO A 183 32.91 -2.84 12.66
CA PRO A 183 32.15 -3.99 12.21
C PRO A 183 30.78 -4.09 12.93
N SER A 184 29.75 -4.59 12.24
CA SER A 184 28.38 -4.73 12.78
C SER A 184 28.36 -5.53 14.08
N LEU A 185 29.22 -6.55 14.18
CA LEU A 185 29.36 -7.39 15.38
C LEU A 185 29.84 -6.59 16.60
N VAL A 186 30.81 -5.68 16.39
CA VAL A 186 31.31 -4.80 17.46
C VAL A 186 30.28 -3.75 17.83
N MET A 187 29.58 -3.19 16.84
CA MET A 187 28.50 -2.22 17.07
C MET A 187 27.35 -2.86 17.88
N ALA A 188 26.91 -4.07 17.51
CA ALA A 188 25.84 -4.79 18.19
C ALA A 188 26.19 -5.10 19.65
N TYR A 189 27.41 -5.57 19.90
CA TYR A 189 27.89 -5.78 21.27
C TYR A 189 27.89 -4.48 22.08
N ARG A 190 28.29 -3.35 21.48
CA ARG A 190 28.30 -2.05 22.19
C ARG A 190 26.91 -1.46 22.44
N LEU A 191 25.96 -1.69 21.54
CA LEU A 191 24.61 -1.12 21.62
C LEU A 191 23.64 -1.99 22.44
N TYR A 192 23.79 -3.31 22.36
CA TYR A 192 22.84 -4.28 22.91
C TYR A 192 23.43 -5.21 23.96
N ASP A 193 24.75 -5.15 24.20
CA ASP A 193 25.50 -6.16 24.96
C ASP A 193 25.33 -7.60 24.40
N ASP A 194 24.91 -7.69 23.12
CA ASP A 194 24.65 -8.94 22.41
C ASP A 194 25.13 -8.85 20.96
N ALA A 195 26.21 -9.58 20.67
CA ALA A 195 26.82 -9.64 19.35
C ALA A 195 25.96 -10.42 18.33
N SER A 196 25.01 -11.24 18.76
CA SER A 196 24.14 -12.02 17.87
C SER A 196 23.16 -11.15 17.08
N ARG A 197 22.88 -9.94 17.58
CA ARG A 197 22.01 -8.94 16.94
C ARG A 197 22.68 -8.12 15.84
N CYS A 198 23.84 -8.56 15.36
CA CYS A 198 24.60 -7.84 14.34
C CYS A 198 23.97 -7.88 12.95
N ASP A 199 23.21 -8.94 12.65
CA ASP A 199 22.44 -9.03 11.40
C ASP A 199 21.24 -8.07 11.42
N GLU A 200 20.52 -7.95 12.55
CA GLU A 200 19.45 -6.95 12.72
C GLU A 200 19.95 -5.53 12.44
N LEU A 201 21.10 -5.16 13.02
CA LEU A 201 21.71 -3.84 12.82
C LEU A 201 22.09 -3.59 11.35
N ARG A 202 22.56 -4.64 10.65
CA ARG A 202 22.94 -4.58 9.23
C ARG A 202 21.73 -4.38 8.34
N GLU A 203 20.67 -5.15 8.57
CA GLU A 203 19.43 -5.10 7.81
C GLU A 203 18.77 -3.73 7.94
N GLU A 204 18.66 -3.23 9.17
CA GLU A 204 18.06 -1.92 9.47
C GLU A 204 18.79 -0.77 8.76
N ASN A 205 20.12 -0.76 8.85
CA ASN A 205 20.94 0.32 8.29
C ASN A 205 21.34 0.10 6.83
N LYS A 206 20.78 -0.93 6.17
CA LYS A 206 21.07 -1.32 4.78
C LYS A 206 22.58 -1.43 4.51
N VAL A 207 23.32 -1.96 5.47
CA VAL A 207 24.78 -2.03 5.38
C VAL A 207 25.19 -3.13 4.40
N VAL A 208 25.93 -2.74 3.36
CA VAL A 208 26.36 -3.65 2.28
C VAL A 208 27.34 -4.70 2.77
N HIS A 209 28.31 -4.33 3.63
CA HIS A 209 29.33 -5.25 4.11
C HIS A 209 29.48 -5.17 5.64
N PRO A 210 29.37 -6.29 6.39
CA PRO A 210 29.33 -6.28 7.85
C PRO A 210 30.61 -5.73 8.51
N ALA A 211 31.76 -5.76 7.84
CA ALA A 211 32.99 -5.16 8.37
C ALA A 211 33.08 -3.62 8.20
N PHE A 212 32.21 -3.01 7.37
CA PHE A 212 32.29 -1.60 6.98
C PHE A 212 30.94 -0.90 7.21
N CYS A 213 30.52 -0.82 8.47
CA CYS A 213 29.29 -0.15 8.82
C CYS A 213 29.48 1.38 8.89
N PRO A 214 28.46 2.18 8.50
CA PRO A 214 28.49 3.63 8.64
C PRO A 214 28.57 4.03 10.12
N ARG A 215 29.18 5.20 10.36
CA ARG A 215 29.35 5.74 11.72
C ARG A 215 28.04 6.17 12.38
N LEU A 216 27.11 6.71 11.59
CA LEU A 216 25.75 6.98 12.04
C LEU A 216 24.81 5.85 11.61
N GLY A 217 23.80 5.59 12.43
CA GLY A 217 22.76 4.63 12.09
C GLY A 217 21.63 4.64 13.11
N GLN A 218 20.69 3.72 12.91
CA GLN A 218 19.55 3.46 13.77
C GLN A 218 19.70 2.10 14.44
N ALA A 219 19.32 2.02 15.70
CA ALA A 219 19.35 0.82 16.52
C ALA A 219 18.05 0.69 17.32
N LEU A 220 17.58 -0.54 17.52
CA LEU A 220 16.40 -0.80 18.34
C LEU A 220 16.72 -0.44 19.80
N SER A 221 15.88 0.35 20.46
CA SER A 221 16.05 0.66 21.87
C SER A 221 16.03 -0.64 22.68
N ALA A 222 17.08 -0.88 23.47
CA ALA A 222 17.17 -2.00 24.40
C ALA A 222 16.06 -1.96 25.47
#